data_AF-A0A363P083-F1
#
_entry.id   AF-A0A363P083-F1
#
_cell.length_a   1.000
_cell.length_b   1.000
_cell.length_c   1.000
_cell.angle_alpha   90.00
_cell.angle_beta   90.00
_cell.angle_gamma   90.00
#
_symmetry.space_group_name_H-M   'P 1'
#
loop_
_entity.id
_entity.type
_entity.pdbx_description
1 polymer ?
#
loop_
_entity_poly.entity_id
_entity_poly.type
_entity_poly.pdbx_seq_one_letter_code
_entity_poly.pdbx_strand_id
1 'polypeptide(L)'
;MTLDELTLEIYAERALTYFESKHLVTWAVNVVTLGYESDNLYILAGLDNASTEEREIYFWKSIADLKLTIEKSKEDLMENYALTIAKKAIRKEVSIEYAFGQMLKIVSASEYDDRYNAFYEIDEDLDYLKYDNSTLFNTGLTLENSKEFILEEMKIFVEMESLNIPREQRNKCYCETCKNLTSPITKNKFQLKKPFRYTVWACGICGSDKLKYSSDHDVKRKIIEQSKKE
;
A
#
# COMPACT_ATOMS: atom_id res chain seq x y z
N MET A 1 1.30 -15.62 -13.78
CA MET A 1 0.78 -14.31 -14.19
C MET A 1 0.04 -14.48 -15.49
N THR A 2 -1.11 -13.84 -15.64
CA THR A 2 -1.86 -13.75 -16.89
C THR A 2 -1.42 -12.52 -17.70
N LEU A 3 -1.83 -12.44 -18.97
CA LEU A 3 -1.61 -11.25 -19.81
C LEU A 3 -2.24 -10.01 -19.18
N ASP A 4 -3.45 -10.13 -18.65
CA ASP A 4 -4.17 -9.02 -18.02
C ASP A 4 -3.44 -8.52 -16.78
N GLU A 5 -2.93 -9.42 -15.93
CA GLU A 5 -2.15 -9.05 -14.74
C GLU A 5 -0.87 -8.28 -15.09
N LEU A 6 -0.10 -8.78 -16.07
CA LEU A 6 1.12 -8.11 -16.55
C LEU A 6 0.82 -6.72 -17.12
N THR A 7 -0.27 -6.64 -17.89
CA THR A 7 -0.67 -5.41 -18.55
C THR A 7 -1.13 -4.39 -17.50
N LEU A 8 -2.02 -4.79 -16.58
CA LEU A 8 -2.49 -3.94 -15.49
C LEU A 8 -1.34 -3.35 -14.65
N GLU A 9 -0.29 -4.13 -14.40
CA GLU A 9 0.91 -3.66 -13.72
C GLU A 9 1.54 -2.46 -14.44
N ILE A 10 1.73 -2.55 -15.76
CA ILE A 10 2.24 -1.43 -16.56
C ILE A 10 1.34 -0.21 -16.48
N TYR A 11 0.02 -0.37 -16.63
CA TYR A 11 -0.89 0.77 -16.58
C TYR A 11 -0.91 1.45 -15.23
N ALA A 12 -0.82 0.69 -14.15
CA ALA A 12 -0.78 1.26 -12.83
C ALA A 12 0.56 1.93 -12.51
N GLU A 13 1.69 1.35 -12.92
CA GLU A 13 2.99 2.02 -12.82
C GLU A 13 3.02 3.33 -13.60
N ARG A 14 2.39 3.37 -14.77
CA ARG A 14 2.22 4.59 -15.57
C ARG A 14 1.32 5.63 -14.93
N ALA A 15 0.40 5.23 -14.06
CA ALA A 15 -0.44 6.15 -13.30
C ALA A 15 0.32 6.83 -12.15
N LEU A 16 1.55 6.38 -11.85
CA LEU A 16 2.44 6.99 -10.87
C LEU A 16 3.28 8.12 -11.50
N THR A 17 3.89 8.96 -10.67
CA THR A 17 4.59 10.21 -11.07
C THR A 17 5.83 10.02 -11.96
N TYR A 18 6.47 8.86 -11.94
CA TYR A 18 7.65 8.56 -12.76
C TYR A 18 7.61 7.10 -13.25
N PHE A 19 7.43 6.92 -14.56
CA PHE A 19 7.41 5.61 -15.22
C PHE A 19 8.70 5.34 -15.99
N GLU A 20 9.35 4.21 -15.72
CA GLU A 20 10.54 3.78 -16.45
C GLU A 20 10.14 2.97 -17.69
N SER A 21 10.35 3.53 -18.89
CA SER A 21 9.90 2.91 -20.14
C SER A 21 10.52 1.54 -20.44
N LYS A 22 11.62 1.16 -19.78
CA LYS A 22 12.20 -0.19 -19.87
C LYS A 22 11.26 -1.28 -19.35
N HIS A 23 10.36 -0.95 -18.43
CA HIS A 23 9.35 -1.90 -17.96
C HIS A 23 8.42 -2.37 -19.09
N LEU A 24 8.24 -1.56 -20.15
CA LEU A 24 7.51 -1.97 -21.35
C LEU A 24 8.21 -3.13 -22.09
N VAL A 25 9.55 -3.13 -22.09
CA VAL A 25 10.35 -4.21 -22.68
C VAL A 25 10.22 -5.47 -21.83
N THR A 26 10.33 -5.35 -20.51
CA THR A 26 10.12 -6.46 -19.58
C THR A 26 8.73 -7.06 -19.70
N TRP A 27 7.69 -6.21 -19.82
CA TRP A 27 6.33 -6.64 -20.10
C TRP A 27 6.25 -7.45 -21.40
N ALA A 28 6.84 -6.93 -22.49
CA ALA A 28 6.80 -7.61 -23.78
C ALA A 28 7.46 -9.00 -23.73
N VAL A 29 8.63 -9.10 -23.11
CA VAL A 29 9.34 -10.38 -22.91
C VAL A 29 8.48 -11.37 -22.12
N ASN A 30 7.82 -10.90 -21.05
CA ASN A 30 6.95 -11.75 -20.23
C ASN A 30 5.71 -12.21 -21.00
N VAL A 31 5.09 -11.34 -21.80
CA VAL A 31 3.92 -11.67 -22.62
C VAL A 31 4.26 -12.68 -23.72
N VAL A 32 5.43 -12.54 -24.37
CA VAL A 32 5.95 -13.55 -25.31
C VAL A 32 6.17 -14.89 -24.59
N THR A 33 6.72 -14.86 -23.38
CA THR A 33 6.95 -16.07 -22.57
C THR A 33 5.64 -16.79 -22.19
N LEU A 34 4.53 -16.05 -22.09
CA LEU A 34 3.19 -16.61 -21.88
C LEU A 34 2.57 -17.22 -23.16
N GLY A 35 3.24 -17.12 -24.31
CA GLY A 35 2.81 -17.69 -25.59
C GLY A 35 1.95 -16.75 -26.45
N TYR A 36 1.90 -15.45 -26.15
CA TYR A 36 1.25 -14.47 -27.01
C TYR A 36 2.24 -13.94 -28.05
N GLU A 37 1.77 -13.78 -29.28
CA GLU A 37 2.61 -13.44 -30.42
C GLU A 37 2.02 -12.27 -31.21
N SER A 38 2.85 -11.26 -31.50
CA SER A 38 2.60 -10.24 -32.52
C SER A 38 3.93 -9.60 -32.94
N ASP A 39 4.00 -9.11 -34.18
CA ASP A 39 5.24 -8.49 -34.70
C ASP A 39 5.67 -7.30 -33.84
N ASN A 40 4.73 -6.46 -33.42
CA ASN A 40 5.01 -5.30 -32.59
C ASN A 40 5.48 -5.70 -31.18
N LEU A 41 4.98 -6.81 -30.65
CA LEU A 41 5.40 -7.35 -29.35
C LEU A 41 6.85 -7.87 -29.40
N TYR A 42 7.23 -8.59 -30.46
CA TYR A 42 8.61 -9.03 -30.65
C TYR A 42 9.57 -7.87 -30.84
N ILE A 43 9.15 -6.84 -31.59
CA ILE A 43 9.94 -5.62 -31.73
C ILE A 43 10.14 -4.99 -30.36
N LEU A 44 9.07 -4.75 -29.59
CA LEU A 44 9.17 -4.14 -28.26
C LEU A 44 10.10 -4.92 -27.31
N ALA A 45 10.06 -6.25 -27.33
CA ALA A 45 10.93 -7.10 -26.53
C ALA A 45 12.43 -6.91 -26.85
N GLY A 46 12.77 -6.40 -28.03
CA GLY A 46 14.14 -6.11 -28.46
C GLY A 46 14.62 -4.68 -28.20
N LEU A 47 13.78 -3.77 -27.69
CA LEU A 47 14.07 -2.33 -27.58
C LEU A 47 14.79 -1.91 -26.28
N ASP A 48 15.63 -2.79 -25.73
CA ASP A 48 16.26 -2.58 -24.42
C ASP A 48 17.17 -1.32 -24.39
N ASN A 49 17.78 -0.99 -25.53
CA ASN A 49 18.64 0.18 -25.72
C ASN A 49 17.97 1.34 -26.49
N ALA A 50 16.67 1.23 -26.80
CA ALA A 50 15.95 2.23 -27.58
C ALA A 50 15.58 3.47 -26.75
N SER A 51 15.04 4.49 -27.43
CA SER A 51 14.47 5.67 -26.77
C SER A 51 13.13 5.33 -26.07
N THR A 52 12.73 6.15 -25.09
CA THR A 52 11.39 6.04 -24.46
C THR A 52 10.28 6.17 -25.49
N GLU A 53 10.39 7.13 -26.42
CA GLU A 53 9.39 7.36 -27.47
C GLU A 53 9.18 6.10 -28.33
N GLU A 54 10.27 5.45 -28.73
CA GLU A 54 10.20 4.24 -29.53
C GLU A 54 9.53 3.08 -28.78
N ARG A 55 9.88 2.87 -27.49
CA ARG A 55 9.24 1.85 -26.65
C ARG A 55 7.74 2.11 -26.49
N GLU A 56 7.33 3.36 -26.29
CA GLU A 56 5.93 3.75 -26.17
C GLU A 56 5.13 3.43 -27.44
N ILE A 57 5.67 3.77 -28.62
CA ILE A 57 5.03 3.50 -29.91
C ILE A 57 4.72 2.01 -30.05
N TYR A 58 5.71 1.14 -29.79
CA TYR A 58 5.52 -0.31 -29.94
C TYR A 58 4.68 -0.92 -28.83
N PHE A 59 4.66 -0.35 -27.63
CA PHE A 59 3.74 -0.75 -26.57
C PHE A 59 2.29 -0.55 -26.99
N TRP A 60 1.91 0.65 -27.45
CA TRP A 60 0.52 0.90 -27.86
C TRP A 60 0.09 0.08 -29.08
N LYS A 61 1.01 -0.17 -30.01
CA LYS A 61 0.75 -1.11 -31.11
C LYS A 61 0.52 -2.54 -30.61
N SER A 62 1.34 -3.00 -29.66
CA SER A 62 1.17 -4.34 -29.05
C SER A 62 -0.15 -4.47 -28.30
N ILE A 63 -0.57 -3.44 -27.56
CA ILE A 63 -1.88 -3.39 -26.90
C ILE A 63 -3.01 -3.52 -27.92
N ALA A 64 -2.93 -2.80 -29.05
CA ALA A 64 -3.92 -2.88 -30.11
C ALA A 64 -3.96 -4.26 -30.80
N ASP A 65 -2.80 -4.83 -31.11
CA ASP A 65 -2.68 -6.15 -31.73
C ASP A 65 -3.26 -7.26 -30.84
N LEU A 66 -2.98 -7.18 -29.53
CA LEU A 66 -3.49 -8.10 -28.52
C LEU A 66 -4.95 -7.83 -28.14
N LYS A 67 -5.57 -6.79 -28.70
CA LYS A 67 -6.95 -6.36 -28.42
C LYS A 67 -7.22 -6.16 -26.93
N LEU A 68 -6.23 -5.63 -26.22
CA LEU A 68 -6.33 -5.35 -24.80
C LEU A 68 -7.07 -4.03 -24.60
N THR A 69 -8.23 -4.09 -23.97
CA THR A 69 -9.00 -2.93 -23.52
C THR A 69 -8.95 -2.83 -22.01
N ILE A 70 -8.58 -1.67 -21.48
CA ILE A 70 -8.56 -1.43 -20.04
C ILE A 70 -9.62 -0.40 -19.71
N GLU A 71 -10.78 -0.92 -19.32
CA GLU A 71 -11.91 -0.15 -18.80
C GLU A 71 -11.83 -0.03 -17.28
N LYS A 72 -10.67 0.36 -16.75
CA LYS A 72 -10.48 0.52 -15.30
C LYS A 72 -10.25 1.97 -14.93
N SER A 73 -10.86 2.42 -13.83
CA SER A 73 -10.58 3.74 -13.27
C SER A 73 -9.13 3.84 -12.78
N LYS A 74 -8.62 5.06 -12.59
CA LYS A 74 -7.28 5.26 -12.03
C LYS A 74 -7.19 4.62 -10.64
N GLU A 75 -8.27 4.71 -9.87
CA GLU A 75 -8.42 4.13 -8.54
C GLU A 75 -8.32 2.61 -8.59
N ASP A 76 -9.04 1.95 -9.51
CA ASP A 76 -8.97 0.51 -9.69
C ASP A 76 -7.56 0.06 -10.09
N LEU A 77 -6.87 0.83 -10.94
CA LEU A 77 -5.51 0.52 -11.36
C LEU A 77 -4.53 0.62 -10.19
N MET A 78 -4.62 1.68 -9.38
CA MET A 78 -3.79 1.86 -8.20
C MET A 78 -4.02 0.76 -7.16
N GLU A 79 -5.27 0.41 -6.88
CA GLU A 79 -5.63 -0.66 -5.94
C GLU A 79 -5.06 -2.01 -6.38
N ASN A 80 -5.26 -2.36 -7.67
CA ASN A 80 -4.74 -3.60 -8.22
C ASN A 80 -3.21 -3.67 -8.16
N TYR A 81 -2.53 -2.55 -8.38
CA TYR A 81 -1.06 -2.50 -8.31
C TYR A 81 -0.52 -2.56 -6.89
N ALA A 82 -1.13 -1.85 -5.95
CA ALA A 82 -0.83 -1.94 -4.53
C ALA A 82 -0.91 -3.40 -4.04
N LEU A 83 -1.99 -4.10 -4.40
CA LEU A 83 -2.17 -5.51 -4.10
C LEU A 83 -1.11 -6.39 -4.76
N THR A 84 -0.80 -6.12 -6.03
CA THR A 84 0.18 -6.89 -6.79
C THR A 84 1.57 -6.76 -6.18
N ILE A 85 2.02 -5.54 -5.91
CA ILE A 85 3.37 -5.29 -5.40
C ILE A 85 3.53 -5.85 -3.98
N ALA A 86 2.53 -5.69 -3.11
CA ALA A 86 2.54 -6.27 -1.77
C ALA A 86 2.59 -7.81 -1.83
N LYS A 87 1.79 -8.45 -2.70
CA LYS A 87 1.83 -9.91 -2.91
C LYS A 87 3.18 -10.38 -3.47
N LYS A 88 3.82 -9.63 -4.37
CA LYS A 88 5.15 -9.97 -4.90
C LYS A 88 6.21 -9.91 -3.78
N ALA A 89 6.16 -8.90 -2.92
CA ALA A 89 7.06 -8.80 -1.76
C ALA A 89 6.87 -9.96 -0.77
N ILE A 90 5.62 -10.30 -0.45
CA ILE A 90 5.28 -11.45 0.42
C ILE A 90 5.83 -12.76 -0.15
N ARG A 91 5.72 -12.95 -1.47
CA ARG A 91 6.26 -14.11 -2.19
C ARG A 91 7.77 -14.05 -2.44
N LYS A 92 8.44 -12.96 -2.03
CA LYS A 92 9.88 -12.69 -2.26
C LYS A 92 10.26 -12.62 -3.75
N GLU A 93 9.30 -12.26 -4.61
CA GLU A 93 9.52 -12.03 -6.04
C GLU A 93 10.17 -10.67 -6.30
N VAL A 94 10.03 -9.73 -5.37
CA VAL A 94 10.71 -8.41 -5.35
C VAL A 94 11.26 -8.14 -3.94
N SER A 95 12.23 -7.23 -3.82
CA SER A 95 12.76 -6.83 -2.51
C SER A 95 11.72 -6.00 -1.73
N ILE A 96 11.83 -6.03 -0.40
CA ILE A 96 10.93 -5.29 0.49
C ILE A 96 11.09 -3.79 0.27
N GLU A 97 12.33 -3.33 0.08
CA GLU A 97 12.65 -1.91 -0.17
C GLU A 97 12.06 -1.42 -1.49
N TYR A 98 12.13 -2.23 -2.55
CA TYR A 98 11.50 -1.90 -3.83
C TYR A 98 9.99 -1.78 -3.67
N ALA A 99 9.36 -2.80 -3.08
CA ALA A 99 7.92 -2.80 -2.90
C ALA A 99 7.44 -1.66 -2.00
N PHE A 100 8.16 -1.36 -0.92
CA PHE A 100 7.87 -0.22 -0.05
C PHE A 100 7.97 1.10 -0.80
N GLY A 101 9.02 1.30 -1.60
CA GLY A 101 9.16 2.48 -2.46
C GLY A 101 8.01 2.65 -3.45
N GLN A 102 7.47 1.55 -4.01
CA GLN A 102 6.28 1.64 -4.87
C GLN A 102 5.02 1.99 -4.06
N MET A 103 4.84 1.42 -2.86
CA MET A 103 3.73 1.77 -1.98
C MET A 103 3.73 3.26 -1.62
N LEU A 104 4.89 3.88 -1.35
CA LEU A 104 4.99 5.32 -1.08
C LEU A 104 4.61 6.19 -2.29
N LYS A 105 4.92 5.74 -3.52
CA LYS A 105 4.44 6.42 -4.74
C LYS A 105 2.92 6.32 -4.85
N ILE A 106 2.34 5.18 -4.48
CA ILE A 106 0.87 4.99 -4.47
C ILE A 106 0.22 5.91 -3.44
N VAL A 107 0.78 6.02 -2.22
CA VAL A 107 0.30 7.01 -1.22
C VAL A 107 0.24 8.40 -1.83
N SER A 108 1.34 8.83 -2.46
CA SER A 108 1.42 10.16 -3.06
C SER A 108 0.42 10.33 -4.22
N ALA A 109 0.30 9.33 -5.10
CA ALA A 109 -0.57 9.37 -6.28
C ALA A 109 -2.07 9.26 -5.97
N SER A 110 -2.40 8.69 -4.80
CA SER A 110 -3.75 8.56 -4.26
C SER A 110 -4.17 9.72 -3.35
N GLU A 111 -3.35 10.77 -3.25
CA GLU A 111 -3.60 11.92 -2.38
C GLU A 111 -3.76 11.52 -0.90
N TYR A 112 -2.91 10.58 -0.44
CA TYR A 112 -2.90 10.08 0.93
C TYR A 112 -4.21 9.38 1.33
N ASP A 113 -4.75 8.53 0.45
CA ASP A 113 -5.88 7.67 0.79
C ASP A 113 -5.55 6.82 2.05
N ASP A 114 -6.47 6.84 3.02
CA ASP A 114 -6.38 6.11 4.29
C ASP A 114 -5.98 4.63 4.11
N ARG A 115 -6.35 4.00 2.98
CA ARG A 115 -5.98 2.60 2.68
C ARG A 115 -4.48 2.37 2.66
N TYR A 116 -3.71 3.37 2.23
CA TYR A 116 -2.26 3.28 2.06
C TYR A 116 -1.48 4.07 3.11
N ASN A 117 -2.14 4.87 3.93
CA ASN A 117 -1.50 5.82 4.84
C ASN A 117 -0.51 5.18 5.82
N ALA A 118 -0.72 3.92 6.21
CA ALA A 118 0.21 3.18 7.06
C ALA A 118 1.64 3.10 6.49
N PHE A 119 1.80 3.03 5.16
CA PHE A 119 3.12 3.02 4.54
C PHE A 119 3.83 4.37 4.69
N TYR A 120 3.09 5.47 4.63
CA TYR A 120 3.60 6.81 4.91
C TYR A 120 3.99 6.98 6.38
N GLU A 121 3.15 6.52 7.31
CA GLU A 121 3.46 6.56 8.75
C GLU A 121 4.75 5.79 9.08
N ILE A 122 4.99 4.65 8.42
CA ILE A 122 6.24 3.90 8.56
C ILE A 122 7.43 4.69 8.02
N ASP A 123 7.30 5.34 6.87
CA ASP A 123 8.39 6.13 6.27
C ASP A 123 8.79 7.32 7.16
N GLU A 124 7.80 8.05 7.68
CA GLU A 124 8.02 9.10 8.68
C GLU A 124 8.76 8.56 9.90
N ASP A 125 8.27 7.47 10.50
CA ASP A 125 8.91 6.88 11.67
C ASP A 125 10.34 6.40 11.40
N LEU A 126 10.64 5.89 10.20
CA LEU A 126 12.00 5.50 9.81
C LEU A 126 12.93 6.72 9.73
N ASP A 127 12.43 7.87 9.28
CA ASP A 127 13.19 9.11 9.30
C ASP A 127 13.40 9.62 10.72
N TYR A 128 12.36 9.64 11.56
CA TYR A 128 12.51 9.99 12.98
C TYR A 128 13.50 9.09 13.73
N LEU A 129 13.48 7.78 13.45
CA LEU A 129 14.45 6.83 14.02
C LEU A 129 15.90 7.17 13.65
N LYS A 130 16.16 7.66 12.43
CA LYS A 130 17.52 8.06 12.01
C LYS A 130 18.02 9.30 12.74
N TYR A 131 17.13 10.24 13.07
CA TYR A 131 17.52 11.54 13.64
C TYR A 131 17.42 11.62 15.17
N ASP A 132 16.40 10.99 15.76
CA ASP A 132 16.04 11.15 17.18
C ASP A 132 15.83 9.80 17.90
N ASN A 133 16.01 8.67 17.19
CA ASN A 133 15.80 7.32 17.73
C ASN A 133 14.42 7.18 18.42
N SER A 134 13.40 7.79 17.82
CA SER A 134 12.02 7.83 18.29
C SER A 134 11.05 7.50 17.17
N THR A 135 9.82 7.13 17.52
CA THR A 135 8.71 6.90 16.58
C THR A 135 7.50 7.72 16.99
N LEU A 136 6.77 8.24 16.01
CA LEU A 136 5.56 9.03 16.17
C LEU A 136 4.30 8.13 16.13
N PHE A 137 4.26 7.14 15.24
CA PHE A 137 3.07 6.32 14.99
C PHE A 137 3.23 4.87 15.44
N ASN A 138 4.39 4.26 15.17
CA ASN A 138 4.64 2.83 15.29
C ASN A 138 5.66 2.55 16.40
N THR A 139 5.18 2.39 17.64
CA THR A 139 6.05 2.19 18.82
C THR A 139 6.90 0.91 18.79
N GLY A 140 6.58 -0.05 17.92
CA GLY A 140 7.33 -1.30 17.76
C GLY A 140 8.36 -1.31 16.64
N LEU A 141 8.43 -0.24 15.84
CA LEU A 141 9.36 -0.12 14.72
C LEU A 141 10.75 0.32 15.20
N THR A 142 11.79 -0.34 14.71
CA THR A 142 13.21 0.03 14.88
C THR A 142 13.95 -0.08 13.55
N LEU A 143 15.16 0.46 13.46
CA LEU A 143 15.95 0.33 12.23
C LEU A 143 16.31 -1.13 11.94
N GLU A 144 16.58 -1.92 12.98
CA GLU A 144 16.96 -3.34 12.89
C GLU A 144 15.81 -4.24 12.40
N ASN A 145 14.57 -3.94 12.80
CA ASN A 145 13.40 -4.74 12.43
C ASN A 145 12.59 -4.16 11.26
N SER A 146 13.05 -3.05 10.68
CA SER A 146 12.31 -2.27 9.69
C SER A 146 11.80 -3.10 8.52
N LYS A 147 12.62 -4.03 8.00
CA LYS A 147 12.25 -4.89 6.87
C LYS A 147 11.14 -5.86 7.24
N GLU A 148 11.27 -6.54 8.37
CA GLU A 148 10.25 -7.45 8.89
C GLU A 148 8.95 -6.72 9.21
N PHE A 149 9.05 -5.50 9.75
CA PHE A 149 7.91 -4.65 10.06
C PHE A 149 7.15 -4.24 8.80
N ILE A 150 7.84 -3.73 7.78
CA ILE A 150 7.24 -3.38 6.48
C ILE A 150 6.59 -4.60 5.82
N LEU A 151 7.27 -5.76 5.85
CA LEU A 151 6.72 -6.99 5.28
C LEU A 151 5.44 -7.43 6.01
N GLU A 152 5.38 -7.24 7.33
CA GLU A 152 4.18 -7.53 8.11
C GLU A 152 3.04 -6.57 7.75
N GLU A 153 3.31 -5.27 7.56
CA GLU A 153 2.32 -4.31 7.08
C GLU A 153 1.78 -4.69 5.71
N MET A 154 2.62 -5.15 4.77
CA MET A 154 2.17 -5.63 3.46
C MET A 154 1.22 -6.84 3.57
N LYS A 155 1.49 -7.77 4.51
CA LYS A 155 0.58 -8.90 4.75
C LYS A 155 -0.74 -8.44 5.33
N ILE A 156 -0.71 -7.53 6.30
CA ILE A 156 -1.90 -6.94 6.90
C ILE A 156 -2.72 -6.25 5.82
N PHE A 157 -2.11 -5.39 5.01
CA PHE A 157 -2.74 -4.71 3.89
C PHE A 157 -3.45 -5.69 2.94
N VAL A 158 -2.73 -6.69 2.41
CA VAL A 158 -3.31 -7.70 1.50
C VAL A 158 -4.49 -8.44 2.14
N GLU A 159 -4.39 -8.77 3.43
CA GLU A 159 -5.45 -9.46 4.16
C GLU A 159 -6.68 -8.57 4.37
N MET A 160 -6.49 -7.30 4.75
CA MET A 160 -7.59 -6.34 4.90
C MET A 160 -8.32 -6.07 3.57
N GLU A 161 -7.58 -5.95 2.46
CA GLU A 161 -8.18 -5.81 1.12
C GLU A 161 -8.95 -7.08 0.74
N SER A 162 -8.40 -8.28 0.98
CA SER A 162 -9.09 -9.53 0.65
C SER A 162 -10.40 -9.75 1.43
N LEU A 163 -10.50 -9.16 2.61
CA LEU A 163 -11.71 -9.17 3.44
C LEU A 163 -12.64 -7.99 3.13
N ASN A 164 -12.29 -7.10 2.20
CA ASN A 164 -13.04 -5.88 1.85
C ASN A 164 -13.42 -5.04 3.08
N ILE A 165 -12.51 -4.91 4.06
CA ILE A 165 -12.81 -4.22 5.32
C ILE A 165 -13.08 -2.72 5.04
N PRO A 166 -14.28 -2.19 5.39
CA PRO A 166 -14.63 -0.79 5.14
C PRO A 166 -13.78 0.18 5.96
N ARG A 167 -13.58 1.40 5.43
CA ARG A 167 -12.76 2.46 6.06
C ARG A 167 -13.13 2.71 7.52
N GLU A 168 -14.42 2.75 7.84
CA GLU A 168 -14.91 2.99 9.20
C GLU A 168 -14.48 1.90 10.18
N GLN A 169 -14.32 0.66 9.70
CA GLN A 169 -13.79 -0.43 10.52
C GLN A 169 -12.27 -0.35 10.64
N ARG A 170 -11.56 0.01 9.56
CA ARG A 170 -10.09 0.18 9.57
C ARG A 170 -9.63 1.23 10.57
N ASN A 171 -10.42 2.29 10.74
CA ASN A 171 -10.11 3.42 11.62
C ASN A 171 -10.51 3.19 13.09
N LYS A 172 -10.96 1.98 13.45
CA LYS A 172 -11.25 1.65 14.86
C LYS A 172 -9.97 1.60 15.68
N CYS A 173 -10.07 2.04 16.92
CA CYS A 173 -9.03 1.89 17.92
C CYS A 173 -9.34 0.70 18.84
N TYR A 174 -8.32 0.14 19.48
CA TYR A 174 -8.50 -0.85 20.52
C TYR A 174 -8.42 -0.22 21.91
N CYS A 175 -9.45 -0.38 22.73
CA CYS A 175 -9.41 0.09 24.11
C CYS A 175 -8.75 -0.94 25.03
N GLU A 176 -7.67 -0.55 25.69
CA GLU A 176 -6.96 -1.43 26.61
C GLU A 176 -7.71 -1.68 27.92
N THR A 177 -8.74 -0.89 28.22
CA THR A 177 -9.55 -1.05 29.44
C THR A 177 -10.70 -2.03 29.23
N CYS A 178 -11.60 -1.75 28.28
CA CYS A 178 -12.73 -2.64 28.02
C CYS A 178 -12.45 -3.74 26.99
N LYS A 179 -11.25 -3.77 26.39
CA LYS A 179 -10.81 -4.79 25.43
C LYS A 179 -11.69 -4.90 24.17
N ASN A 180 -12.34 -3.81 23.79
CA ASN A 180 -13.18 -3.73 22.59
C ASN A 180 -12.56 -2.81 21.53
N LEU A 181 -12.79 -3.14 20.26
CA LEU A 181 -12.60 -2.21 19.15
C LEU A 181 -13.70 -1.14 19.20
N THR A 182 -13.31 0.11 19.01
CA THR A 182 -14.17 1.27 19.26
C THR A 182 -13.84 2.42 18.33
N SER A 183 -14.83 3.20 17.93
CA SER A 183 -14.61 4.51 17.34
C SER A 183 -14.31 5.50 18.47
N PRO A 184 -13.15 6.17 18.48
CA PRO A 184 -12.77 7.06 19.56
C PRO A 184 -13.65 8.32 19.56
N ILE A 185 -13.93 8.84 20.76
CA ILE A 185 -14.62 10.11 20.99
C ILE A 185 -13.67 11.10 21.66
N THR A 186 -13.93 12.40 21.51
CA THR A 186 -13.17 13.42 22.24
C THR A 186 -13.72 13.61 23.65
N LYS A 187 -12.84 13.65 24.64
CA LYS A 187 -13.16 13.87 26.05
C LYS A 187 -12.27 14.95 26.62
N ASN A 188 -12.85 15.85 27.41
CA ASN A 188 -12.08 16.87 28.11
C ASN A 188 -11.59 16.32 29.46
N LYS A 189 -10.30 16.51 29.74
CA LYS A 189 -9.68 16.24 31.03
C LYS A 189 -9.20 17.53 31.68
N PHE A 190 -9.20 17.54 33.00
CA PHE A 190 -8.71 18.64 33.80
C PHE A 190 -7.38 18.26 34.45
N GLN A 191 -6.46 19.21 34.52
CA GLN A 191 -5.18 19.06 35.21
C GLN A 191 -4.85 20.32 36.00
N LEU A 192 -3.98 20.18 37.00
CA LEU A 192 -3.57 21.29 37.87
C LEU A 192 -2.58 22.26 37.22
N LYS A 193 -1.92 21.86 36.13
CA LYS A 193 -0.97 22.69 35.39
C LYS A 193 -1.61 23.22 34.11
N LYS A 194 -1.16 24.39 33.62
CA LYS A 194 -1.67 24.92 32.34
C LYS A 194 -1.22 24.02 31.16
N PRO A 195 -2.09 23.78 30.16
CA PRO A 195 -3.50 24.19 30.11
C PRO A 195 -4.35 23.37 31.10
N PHE A 196 -5.16 24.03 31.93
CA PHE A 196 -5.94 23.37 33.00
C PHE A 196 -7.01 22.40 32.46
N ARG A 197 -7.32 22.52 31.16
CA ARG A 197 -8.20 21.64 30.41
C ARG A 197 -7.49 21.26 29.13
N TYR A 198 -7.54 19.97 28.79
CA TYR A 198 -7.01 19.45 27.53
C TYR A 198 -7.94 18.37 26.99
N THR A 199 -7.93 18.19 25.68
CA THR A 199 -8.75 17.20 24.99
C THR A 199 -7.93 15.93 24.80
N VAL A 200 -8.54 14.78 25.08
CA VAL A 200 -7.97 13.46 24.80
C VAL A 200 -8.97 12.65 23.98
N TRP A 201 -8.45 11.73 23.17
CA TRP A 201 -9.27 10.67 22.62
C TRP A 201 -9.60 9.65 23.70
N ALA A 202 -10.83 9.17 23.70
CA ALA A 202 -11.33 8.18 24.64
C ALA A 202 -12.19 7.14 23.93
N CYS A 203 -12.27 5.96 24.51
CA CYS A 203 -13.11 4.87 24.03
C CYS A 203 -14.58 5.32 24.01
N GLY A 204 -15.24 5.17 22.85
CA GLY A 204 -16.67 5.47 22.69
C GLY A 204 -17.60 4.58 23.52
N ILE A 205 -17.10 3.48 24.10
CA ILE A 205 -17.87 2.53 24.90
C ILE A 205 -17.72 2.80 26.41
N CYS A 206 -16.47 2.81 26.92
CA CYS A 206 -16.20 2.93 28.36
C CYS A 206 -15.62 4.27 28.79
N GLY A 207 -15.29 5.17 27.85
CA GLY A 207 -14.76 6.51 28.15
C GLY A 207 -13.32 6.54 28.70
N SER A 208 -12.60 5.42 28.64
CA SER A 208 -11.16 5.33 28.96
C SER A 208 -10.31 5.93 27.84
N ASP A 209 -9.24 6.66 28.19
CA ASP A 209 -8.27 7.22 27.25
C ASP A 209 -7.09 6.28 26.94
N LYS A 210 -7.12 5.04 27.46
CA LYS A 210 -6.14 4.01 27.13
C LYS A 210 -6.52 3.34 25.80
N LEU A 211 -6.09 3.95 24.70
CA LEU A 211 -6.35 3.50 23.33
C LEU A 211 -5.06 3.13 22.62
N LYS A 212 -5.09 2.01 21.89
CA LYS A 212 -4.16 1.74 20.79
C LYS A 212 -4.84 2.08 19.46
N TYR A 213 -4.13 2.78 18.58
CA TYR A 213 -4.69 3.29 17.33
C TYR A 213 -4.56 2.30 16.19
N SER A 214 -5.25 2.57 15.07
CA SER A 214 -5.26 1.73 13.88
C SER A 214 -3.92 1.65 13.15
N SER A 215 -2.94 2.51 13.47
CA SER A 215 -1.57 2.39 12.96
C SER A 215 -0.85 1.14 13.52
N ASP A 216 -1.16 0.74 14.76
CA ASP A 216 -0.55 -0.42 15.44
C ASP A 216 -0.99 -1.73 14.77
N HIS A 217 -0.02 -2.56 14.35
CA HIS A 217 -0.26 -3.88 13.75
C HIS A 217 -1.15 -4.77 14.62
N ASP A 218 -1.02 -4.75 15.96
CA ASP A 218 -1.88 -5.53 16.86
C ASP A 218 -3.35 -5.13 16.72
N VAL A 219 -3.62 -3.85 16.50
CA VAL A 219 -4.98 -3.33 16.34
C VAL A 219 -5.54 -3.73 14.98
N LYS A 220 -4.75 -3.60 13.91
CA LYS A 220 -5.14 -4.08 12.57
C LYS A 220 -5.44 -5.57 12.57
N ARG A 221 -4.60 -6.38 13.24
CA ARG A 221 -4.81 -7.83 13.40
C ARG A 221 -6.14 -8.13 14.13
N LYS A 222 -6.49 -7.37 15.17
CA LYS A 222 -7.80 -7.51 15.85
C LYS A 222 -8.97 -7.14 14.94
N ILE A 223 -8.83 -6.10 14.12
CA ILE A 223 -9.86 -5.70 13.14
C ILE A 223 -10.09 -6.82 12.12
N ILE A 224 -9.01 -7.41 11.60
CA ILE A 224 -9.06 -8.59 10.71
C ILE A 224 -9.77 -9.76 11.41
N GLU A 225 -9.40 -10.09 12.64
CA GLU A 225 -10.02 -11.18 13.40
C GLU A 225 -11.51 -10.95 13.67
N GLN A 226 -11.94 -9.70 13.89
CA GLN A 226 -13.36 -9.36 14.02
C GLN A 226 -14.08 -9.57 12.69
N SER A 227 -13.50 -9.09 11.59
CA SER A 227 -14.11 -9.16 10.25
C SER A 227 -14.28 -10.60 9.74
N LYS A 228 -13.43 -11.54 10.19
CA LYS A 228 -13.56 -12.97 9.85
C LYS A 228 -14.70 -13.70 10.58
N LYS A 229 -15.27 -13.10 11.63
CA LYS A 229 -16.34 -13.69 12.45
C LYS A 229 -17.73 -13.23 12.04
N GLU A 230 -17.81 -12.18 11.23
CA GLU A 230 -19.03 -11.64 10.62
C GLU A 230 -19.37 -12.42 9.34
#